data_AF-A0A8T7H7P6-F1
#
_entry.id   AF-A0A8T7H7P6-F1
#
_cell.length_a   1.000
_cell.length_b   1.000
_cell.length_c   1.000
_cell.angle_alpha   90.00
_cell.angle_beta   90.00
_cell.angle_gamma   90.00
#
_symmetry.space_group_name_H-M   'P 1'
#
loop_
_entity.id
_entity.type
_entity.pdbx_description
1 polymer ?
#
loop_
_entity_poly.entity_id
_entity_poly.type
_entity_poly.pdbx_seq_one_letter_code
_entity_poly.pdbx_strand_id
1 'polypeptide(L)' 'WGASLMGYRYGWFKLANGHRAFLAIYGSSDLAVVAVLKDGTYVVMSPKNVSALIDALKSYGWLEGSELNKPRSP' A
#
# COMPACT_ATOMS: atom_id res chain seq x y z
N TRP A 1 -6.83 -12.47 11.44
CA TRP A 1 -7.64 -11.76 12.45
C TRP A 1 -7.59 -10.28 12.12
N GLY A 2 -8.76 -9.65 12.00
CA GLY A 2 -8.88 -8.22 11.70
C GLY A 2 -10.02 -7.62 12.51
N ALA A 3 -9.91 -6.34 12.81
CA ALA A 3 -10.89 -5.59 13.57
C ALA A 3 -11.35 -4.38 12.77
N SER A 4 -12.62 -4.03 12.95
CA SER A 4 -13.24 -2.87 12.34
C SER A 4 -13.75 -1.96 13.45
N LEU A 5 -13.21 -0.74 13.54
CA LEU A 5 -13.58 0.23 14.57
C LEU A 5 -13.78 1.59 13.91
N MET A 6 -14.98 2.17 14.04
CA MET A 6 -15.30 3.54 13.59
C MET A 6 -14.77 3.86 12.18
N GLY A 7 -15.08 3.00 11.20
CA GLY A 7 -14.64 3.20 9.81
C GLY A 7 -13.20 2.78 9.52
N TYR A 8 -12.35 2.55 10.53
CA TYR A 8 -11.05 1.90 10.33
C TYR A 8 -11.21 0.39 10.23
N ARG A 9 -10.68 -0.20 9.16
CA ARG A 9 -10.51 -1.65 9.03
C ARG A 9 -9.02 -1.94 9.08
N TYR A 10 -8.60 -2.68 10.10
CA TYR A 10 -7.20 -3.04 10.28
C TYR A 10 -7.03 -4.54 10.55
N GLY A 11 -5.98 -5.13 9.97
CA GLY A 11 -5.56 -6.49 10.29
C GLY A 11 -5.34 -7.38 9.07
N TRP A 12 -5.21 -8.69 9.35
CA TRP A 12 -4.79 -9.68 8.37
C TRP A 12 -5.99 -10.44 7.78
N PHE A 13 -6.01 -10.49 6.45
CA PHE A 13 -7.05 -11.11 5.64
C PHE A 13 -6.44 -12.05 4.60
N LYS A 14 -7.17 -13.10 4.26
CA LYS A 14 -6.85 -13.97 3.11
C LYS A 14 -7.67 -13.46 1.91
N LEU A 15 -6.98 -13.16 0.82
CA LEU A 15 -7.59 -12.71 -0.43
C LEU A 15 -8.15 -13.90 -1.22
N ALA A 16 -9.08 -13.63 -2.14
CA ALA A 16 -9.69 -14.65 -3.01
C ALA A 16 -8.66 -15.38 -3.89
N ASN A 17 -7.57 -14.71 -4.25
CA ASN A 17 -6.45 -15.30 -5.00
C ASN A 17 -5.52 -16.17 -4.12
N GLY A 18 -5.85 -16.40 -2.84
CA GLY A 18 -5.06 -17.21 -1.92
C GLY A 18 -3.95 -16.46 -1.18
N HIS A 19 -3.61 -15.24 -1.60
CA HIS A 19 -2.57 -14.41 -0.97
C HIS A 19 -3.03 -13.83 0.38
N ARG A 20 -2.07 -13.43 1.21
CA ARG A 20 -2.33 -12.73 2.48
C ARG A 20 -2.27 -11.22 2.25
N ALA A 21 -3.16 -10.50 2.90
CA ALA A 21 -3.19 -9.04 2.90
C ALA A 21 -3.23 -8.49 4.32
N PHE A 22 -2.38 -7.52 4.62
CA PHE A 22 -2.56 -6.62 5.75
C PHE A 22 -3.32 -5.39 5.28
N LEU A 23 -4.47 -5.11 5.89
CA LEU A 23 -5.26 -3.92 5.63
C LEU A 23 -5.07 -2.94 6.78
N ALA A 24 -4.90 -1.66 6.45
CA ALA A 24 -4.94 -0.53 7.36
C ALA A 24 -5.64 0.64 6.65
N ILE A 25 -6.95 0.49 6.46
CA ILE A 25 -7.77 1.41 5.66
C ILE A 25 -8.77 2.15 6.53
N TYR A 26 -9.03 3.40 6.18
CA TYR A 26 -10.05 4.26 6.73
C TYR A 26 -11.17 4.40 5.70
N GLY A 27 -12.39 4.12 6.11
CA GLY A 27 -13.54 3.97 5.23
C GLY A 27 -13.96 5.21 4.46
N SER A 28 -13.44 6.39 4.82
CA SER A 28 -13.69 7.65 4.10
C SER A 28 -12.53 8.11 3.22
N SER A 29 -11.51 7.27 3.00
CA SER A 29 -10.41 7.60 2.10
C SER A 29 -10.72 7.15 0.68
N ASP A 30 -10.68 8.07 -0.27
CA ASP A 30 -10.91 7.78 -1.69
C ASP A 30 -9.70 7.12 -2.35
N LEU A 31 -8.54 7.14 -1.68
CA LEU A 31 -7.29 6.59 -2.16
C LEU A 31 -6.73 5.55 -1.18
N ALA A 32 -6.22 4.46 -1.75
CA ALA A 32 -5.46 3.44 -1.05
C ALA A 32 -4.13 3.18 -1.79
N VAL A 33 -3.07 3.01 -1.02
CA VAL A 33 -1.76 2.56 -1.50
C VAL A 33 -1.68 1.07 -1.28
N VAL A 34 -1.30 0.35 -2.33
CA VAL A 34 -1.11 -1.10 -2.31
C VAL A 34 0.36 -1.40 -2.60
N ALA A 35 1.04 -1.97 -1.62
CA ALA A 35 2.38 -2.53 -1.79
C ALA A 35 2.31 -4.05 -1.87
N VAL A 36 2.97 -4.64 -2.87
CA VAL A 36 3.11 -6.09 -3.00
C VAL A 36 4.54 -6.45 -2.62
N LEU A 37 4.68 -7.24 -1.56
CA LEU A 37 5.97 -7.73 -1.09
C LEU A 37 6.45 -8.88 -1.98
N LYS A 38 7.76 -9.18 -1.94
CA LYS A 38 8.39 -10.22 -2.78
C LYS A 38 7.83 -11.62 -2.51
N ASP A 39 7.28 -11.86 -1.33
CA ASP A 39 6.62 -13.12 -0.93
C ASP A 39 5.16 -13.20 -1.40
N GLY A 40 4.67 -12.20 -2.12
CA GLY A 40 3.29 -12.09 -2.58
C GLY A 40 2.32 -11.58 -1.50
N THR A 41 2.80 -11.12 -0.35
CA THR A 41 1.95 -10.48 0.66
C THR A 41 1.55 -9.08 0.20
N TYR A 42 0.27 -8.75 0.36
CA TYR A 42 -0.27 -7.43 0.07
C TYR A 42 -0.29 -6.58 1.35
N VAL A 43 0.16 -5.33 1.24
CA VAL A 43 0.00 -4.31 2.28
C VAL A 43 -0.85 -3.21 1.69
N VAL A 44 -2.08 -3.06 2.20
CA VAL A 44 -3.07 -2.10 1.73
C VAL A 44 -3.30 -1.06 2.82
N MET A 45 -3.04 0.21 2.50
CA MET A 45 -3.13 1.30 3.46
C MET A 45 -3.80 2.52 2.86
N SER A 46 -4.54 3.28 3.66
CA SER A 46 -5.12 4.55 3.23
C SER A 46 -4.48 5.72 4.00
N PRO A 47 -3.30 6.21 3.56
CA PRO A 47 -2.64 7.30 4.24
C PRO A 47 -3.45 8.59 4.07
N LYS A 48 -3.55 9.39 5.14
CA LYS A 48 -4.21 10.72 5.08
C LYS A 48 -3.55 11.65 4.06
N ASN A 49 -2.25 11.49 3.83
CA ASN A 49 -1.49 12.22 2.83
C ASN A 49 -0.56 11.24 2.08
N VAL A 50 -0.94 10.91 0.85
CA VAL A 50 -0.18 9.98 -0.02
C VAL A 50 1.19 10.56 -0.36
N SER A 51 1.28 11.87 -0.63
CA SER A 51 2.55 12.52 -0.98
C SER A 51 3.57 12.39 0.16
N ALA A 52 3.16 12.68 1.39
CA ALA A 52 4.02 12.56 2.56
C ALA A 52 4.51 11.12 2.79
N LEU A 53 3.67 10.11 2.52
CA LEU A 53 4.09 8.71 2.56
C LEU A 53 5.16 8.44 1.49
N ILE A 54 4.95 8.88 0.25
CA ILE A 54 5.90 8.68 -0.85
C ILE A 54 7.24 9.36 -0.54
N ASP A 55 7.21 10.58 -0.01
CA ASP A 55 8.42 11.33 0.34
C ASP A 55 9.20 10.64 1.47
N ALA A 56 8.50 10.10 2.47
CA ALA A 56 9.12 9.29 3.51
C ALA A 56 9.75 8.00 2.93
N LEU A 57 9.03 7.29 2.07
CA LEU A 57 9.57 6.07 1.45
C LEU A 57 10.79 6.37 0.56
N LYS A 58 10.82 7.52 -0.13
CA LYS A 58 12.00 7.99 -0.86
C LYS A 58 13.16 8.32 0.07
N SER A 59 12.92 9.02 1.18
CA SER A 59 13.99 9.39 2.13
C SER A 59 14.63 8.18 2.81
N TYR A 60 13.88 7.08 2.96
CA TYR A 60 14.43 5.79 3.42
C TYR A 60 15.12 4.97 2.32
N GLY A 61 15.15 5.45 1.07
CA GLY A 61 15.71 4.70 -0.07
C GLY A 61 14.86 3.50 -0.50
N TRP A 62 13.60 3.42 -0.06
CA TRP A 62 12.73 2.26 -0.32
C TRP A 62 12.00 2.34 -1.66
N LEU A 63 12.03 3.51 -2.31
CA LEU A 63 11.45 3.75 -3.64
C LEU A 63 12.51 4.00 -4.72
N GLU A 64 13.77 3.57 -4.52
CA GLU A 64 14.78 3.72 -5.56
C GLU A 64 14.42 2.92 -6.83
N GLY A 65 14.13 3.65 -7.91
CA GLY A 65 14.27 3.18 -9.28
C GLY A 65 13.18 2.25 -9.83
N SER A 66 11.89 2.61 -9.76
CA SER A 66 10.88 1.97 -10.62
C SER A 66 10.63 2.82 -11.88
N GLU A 67 11.36 2.54 -12.96
CA GLU A 67 11.01 2.73 -14.39
C GLU A 67 10.20 3.97 -14.85
N LEU A 68 10.14 5.06 -14.10
CA LEU A 68 9.47 6.30 -14.49
C LEU A 68 10.39 7.26 -15.25
N ASN A 69 11.68 6.91 -15.39
CA ASN A 69 12.72 7.70 -16.05
C ASN A 69 13.38 7.00 -17.26
N LYS A 70 12.79 5.94 -17.81
CA LYS A 70 13.19 5.53 -19.17
C LYS A 70 12.51 6.49 -20.16
N PRO A 71 13.25 7.30 -20.95
CA PRO A 71 12.64 7.86 -22.16
C PRO A 71 12.10 6.67 -22.95
N ARG A 72 10.84 6.76 -23.38
CA ARG A 72 10.32 5.81 -24.37
C ARG A 72 11.23 5.93 -25.58
N SER A 73 12.04 4.89 -25.84
CA SER A 73 12.76 4.79 -27.09
C SER A 73 11.75 4.90 -28.23
N PRO A 74 12.08 5.63 -29.31
CA PRO A 74 11.18 5.86 -30.44
C PRO A 74 10.75 4.56 -31.12
#